data_AF-A0AAW1J3J5-F1
#
_entry.id   AF-A0AAW1J3J5-F1
#
_cell.length_a   1.000
_cell.length_b   1.000
_cell.length_c   1.000
_cell.angle_alpha   90.00
_cell.angle_beta   90.00
_cell.angle_gamma   90.00
#
_symmetry.space_group_name_H-M   'P 1'
#
loop_
_entity.id
_entity.type
_entity.pdbx_description
1 polymer ?
#
loop_
_entity_poly.entity_id
_entity_poly.type
_entity_poly.pdbx_seq_one_letter_code
_entity_poly.pdbx_strand_id
1 'polypeptide(L)'
;MSLILRYVDVSSNSICVQESFLGFLNVDETTGQGLFNVLLNELKSLYLDVDNVRGQSYDNGSNMKSKHQGVQKKLLDKNCRAFFTPCGSHSLNLTLCDIANSCGKAKDFFGVIQRIYTIFANSTKRWKILLENVPDLTLKPLSSTRWESRVESVKAIRFQIAEVREALLQVGETDNDHSKIRSEAKSLAKNELGDFEFLVALVIWYEILYRVNYVSKSLQSHNMVLDIAIEDIRKLILFF
;
A
#
# COMPACT_ATOMS: atom_id res chain seq x y z
N MET A 1 6.79 16.47 0.18
CA MET A 1 6.51 15.90 -1.16
C MET A 1 7.79 15.30 -1.72
N SER A 2 7.80 14.07 -2.25
CA SER A 2 8.98 13.52 -2.94
C SER A 2 9.03 14.00 -4.39
N LEU A 3 10.20 14.36 -4.89
CA LEU A 3 10.40 14.73 -6.29
C LEU A 3 11.31 13.70 -7.00
N ILE A 4 10.82 13.20 -8.12
CA ILE A 4 11.52 12.24 -8.99
C ILE A 4 11.40 12.78 -10.42
N LEU A 5 12.52 12.79 -11.15
CA LEU A 5 12.52 13.11 -12.58
C LEU A 5 12.73 11.84 -13.38
N ARG A 6 11.94 11.70 -14.45
CA ARG A 6 12.13 10.68 -15.48
C ARG A 6 12.48 11.39 -16.79
N TYR A 7 13.62 11.06 -17.37
CA TYR A 7 14.14 11.71 -18.57
C TYR A 7 14.76 10.70 -19.53
N VAL A 8 14.99 11.16 -20.76
CA VAL A 8 15.62 10.36 -21.81
C VAL A 8 17.07 10.80 -21.93
N ASP A 9 17.99 9.88 -21.69
CA ASP A 9 19.41 10.08 -21.93
C ASP A 9 19.75 9.65 -23.37
N VAL A 10 20.29 10.61 -24.12
CA VAL A 10 20.74 10.45 -25.52
C VAL A 10 22.24 10.69 -25.67
N SER A 11 22.98 10.77 -24.56
CA SER A 11 24.43 11.03 -24.56
C SER A 11 25.25 9.85 -25.10
N SER A 12 24.70 8.64 -25.00
CA SER A 12 25.31 7.41 -25.53
C SER A 12 24.70 7.01 -26.87
N ASN A 13 25.34 6.06 -27.58
CA ASN A 13 24.78 5.48 -28.80
C ASN A 13 23.46 4.70 -28.57
N SER A 14 23.07 4.49 -27.31
CA SER A 14 21.78 3.90 -26.92
C SER A 14 20.89 4.92 -26.21
N ILE A 15 19.63 5.00 -26.63
CA ILE A 15 18.61 5.79 -25.93
C ILE A 15 18.20 5.05 -24.66
N CYS A 16 18.35 5.69 -23.50
CA CYS A 16 17.98 5.12 -22.22
C CYS A 16 16.99 6.00 -21.46
N VAL A 17 16.02 5.39 -20.79
CA VAL A 17 15.12 6.10 -19.88
C VAL A 17 15.70 6.01 -18.48
N GLN A 18 15.94 7.16 -17.86
CA GLN A 18 16.54 7.27 -16.53
C GLN A 18 15.55 7.86 -15.55
N GLU A 19 15.66 7.44 -14.29
CA GLU A 19 14.93 8.03 -13.17
C GLU A 19 15.93 8.54 -12.12
N SER A 20 15.71 9.75 -11.63
CA SER A 20 16.54 10.37 -10.59
C SER A 20 15.66 10.90 -9.47
N PHE A 21 15.86 10.33 -8.27
CA PHE A 21 15.26 10.85 -7.05
C PHE A 21 16.02 12.11 -6.63
N LEU A 22 15.32 13.23 -6.55
CA LEU A 22 15.93 14.53 -6.23
C LEU A 22 15.86 14.85 -4.74
N GLY A 23 14.88 14.28 -4.03
CA GLY A 23 14.75 14.48 -2.59
C GLY A 23 13.32 14.61 -2.12
N PHE A 24 13.22 14.94 -0.83
CA PHE A 24 11.97 15.32 -0.19
C PHE A 24 11.92 16.83 -0.04
N LEU A 25 10.85 17.43 -0.54
CA LEU A 25 10.55 18.85 -0.43
C LEU A 25 9.65 19.08 0.76
N ASN A 26 10.00 20.07 1.58
CA ASN A 26 9.13 20.56 2.63
C ASN A 26 7.94 21.30 2.02
N VAL A 27 6.74 20.99 2.50
CA VAL A 27 5.49 21.56 2.01
C VAL A 27 4.69 22.02 3.22
N ASP A 28 4.60 23.33 3.39
CA ASP A 28 3.80 23.93 4.45
C ASP A 28 2.33 24.07 4.00
N GLU A 29 2.11 24.41 2.72
CA GLU A 29 0.78 24.55 2.13
C GLU A 29 0.47 23.37 1.19
N THR A 30 -0.46 22.51 1.60
CA THR A 30 -0.84 21.30 0.86
C THR A 30 -1.93 21.52 -0.19
N THR A 31 -2.32 22.76 -0.45
CA THR A 31 -3.24 23.09 -1.55
C THR A 31 -2.58 22.83 -2.91
N GLY A 32 -3.37 22.70 -3.97
CA GLY A 32 -2.81 22.55 -5.31
C GLY A 32 -1.91 23.72 -5.74
N GLN A 33 -2.13 24.94 -5.21
CA GLN A 33 -1.27 26.09 -5.46
C GLN A 33 0.05 26.00 -4.68
N GLY A 34 -0.02 25.68 -3.39
CA GLY A 34 1.17 25.51 -2.54
C GLY A 34 2.11 24.44 -3.10
N LEU A 35 1.57 23.27 -3.44
CA LEU A 35 2.33 22.17 -4.05
C LEU A 35 2.96 22.55 -5.38
N PHE A 36 2.23 23.26 -6.25
CA PHE A 36 2.74 23.74 -7.52
C PHE A 36 3.87 24.77 -7.34
N ASN A 37 3.75 25.68 -6.37
CA ASN A 37 4.79 26.66 -6.07
C ASN A 37 6.08 25.99 -5.59
N VAL A 38 5.96 25.01 -4.69
CA VAL A 38 7.10 24.21 -4.21
C VAL A 38 7.79 23.50 -5.37
N LEU A 39 7.03 22.84 -6.25
CA LEU A 39 7.57 22.19 -7.45
C LEU A 39 8.32 23.18 -8.35
N LEU A 40 7.72 24.32 -8.68
CA LEU A 40 8.35 25.32 -9.55
C LEU A 40 9.61 25.92 -8.94
N ASN A 41 9.61 26.18 -7.63
CA ASN A 41 10.78 26.72 -6.95
C ASN A 41 11.93 25.71 -6.95
N GLU A 42 11.64 24.43 -6.76
CA GLU A 42 12.64 23.37 -6.82
C GLU A 42 13.20 23.19 -8.25
N LEU A 43 12.35 23.21 -9.27
CA LEU A 43 12.85 23.16 -10.65
C LEU A 43 13.78 24.34 -10.95
N LYS A 44 13.43 25.54 -10.49
CA LYS A 44 14.27 26.74 -10.64
C LYS A 44 15.59 26.64 -9.88
N SER A 45 15.60 26.14 -8.64
CA SER A 45 16.82 25.99 -7.85
C SER A 45 17.80 24.99 -8.48
N LEU A 46 17.27 23.99 -9.19
CA LEU A 46 18.02 23.00 -9.95
C LEU A 46 18.36 23.44 -11.38
N TYR A 47 18.05 24.68 -11.76
CA TYR A 47 18.23 25.23 -13.11
C TYR A 47 17.51 24.43 -14.20
N LEU A 48 16.39 23.80 -13.87
CA LEU A 48 15.53 23.06 -14.77
C LEU A 48 14.39 23.93 -15.27
N ASP A 49 14.31 24.11 -16.59
CA ASP A 49 13.22 24.86 -17.21
C ASP A 49 11.93 24.03 -17.26
N VAL A 50 10.85 24.59 -16.68
CA VAL A 50 9.52 23.99 -16.70
C VAL A 50 8.99 23.79 -18.12
N ASP A 51 9.43 24.60 -19.07
CA ASP A 51 9.02 24.47 -20.48
C ASP A 51 9.59 23.22 -21.13
N ASN A 52 10.57 22.54 -20.52
CA ASN A 52 11.09 21.25 -20.96
C ASN A 52 10.31 20.05 -20.42
N VAL A 53 9.38 20.23 -19.48
CA VAL A 53 8.54 19.15 -18.98
C VAL A 53 7.60 18.64 -20.07
N ARG A 54 7.51 17.32 -20.24
CA ARG A 54 6.66 16.64 -21.24
C ARG A 54 5.59 15.74 -20.63
N GLY A 55 5.68 15.49 -19.32
CA GLY A 55 4.73 14.67 -18.61
C GLY A 55 4.73 15.02 -17.13
N GLN A 56 3.61 14.71 -16.48
CA GLN A 56 3.44 14.82 -15.03
C GLN A 56 2.58 13.65 -14.53
N SER A 57 2.98 13.05 -13.41
CA SER A 57 2.31 11.90 -12.80
C SER A 57 2.47 11.92 -11.29
N TYR A 58 1.40 11.63 -10.58
CA TYR A 58 1.32 11.59 -9.11
C TYR A 58 0.01 10.94 -8.67
N ASP A 59 -0.25 10.87 -7.36
CA ASP A 59 -1.47 10.31 -6.81
C ASP A 59 -2.74 11.01 -7.31
N ASN A 60 -3.89 10.34 -7.14
CA ASN A 60 -5.16 10.87 -7.62
C ASN A 60 -5.84 11.82 -6.61
N GLY A 61 -5.09 12.32 -5.61
CA GLY A 61 -5.60 13.27 -4.63
C GLY A 61 -6.12 14.55 -5.30
N SER A 62 -7.14 15.16 -4.71
CA SER A 62 -7.80 16.35 -5.29
C SER A 62 -6.83 17.51 -5.52
N ASN A 63 -5.92 17.77 -4.58
CA ASN A 63 -4.92 18.85 -4.71
C ASN A 63 -3.88 18.58 -5.80
N MET A 64 -3.73 17.33 -6.24
CA MET A 64 -2.81 16.94 -7.30
C MET A 64 -3.54 16.88 -8.66
N LYS A 65 -4.53 15.99 -8.78
CA LYS A 65 -5.25 15.64 -10.03
C LYS A 65 -6.39 16.60 -10.42
N SER A 66 -6.85 17.50 -9.55
CA SER A 66 -8.05 18.31 -9.88
C SER A 66 -7.87 19.13 -11.18
N LYS A 67 -8.83 18.99 -12.09
CA LYS A 67 -8.91 19.71 -13.37
C LYS A 67 -9.06 21.22 -13.24
N HIS A 68 -9.40 21.72 -12.05
CA HIS A 68 -9.67 23.14 -11.82
C HIS A 68 -8.62 23.80 -10.93
N GLN A 69 -8.19 23.12 -9.85
CA GLN A 69 -7.34 23.72 -8.81
C GLN A 69 -6.12 22.87 -8.45
N GLY A 70 -5.98 21.68 -9.04
CA GLY A 70 -4.87 20.79 -8.75
C GLY A 70 -3.57 21.24 -9.40
N VAL A 71 -2.46 20.65 -8.95
CA VAL A 71 -1.14 20.78 -9.60
C VAL A 71 -1.25 20.48 -11.10
N GLN A 72 -2.09 19.52 -11.50
CA GLN A 72 -2.35 19.15 -12.89
C GLN A 72 -2.68 20.36 -13.75
N LYS A 73 -3.72 21.08 -13.32
CA LYS A 73 -4.25 22.21 -14.07
C LYS A 73 -3.21 23.33 -14.11
N LYS A 74 -2.58 23.63 -12.98
CA LYS A 74 -1.60 24.72 -12.87
C LYS A 74 -0.36 24.48 -13.72
N LEU A 75 0.15 23.24 -13.77
CA LEU A 75 1.28 22.90 -14.62
C LEU A 75 0.92 22.90 -16.10
N LEU A 76 -0.29 22.46 -16.47
CA LEU A 76 -0.78 22.57 -17.85
C LEU A 76 -0.99 24.03 -18.29
N ASP A 77 -1.42 24.91 -17.39
CA ASP A 77 -1.56 26.34 -17.66
C ASP A 77 -0.19 27.02 -17.87
N LYS A 78 0.85 26.53 -17.18
CA LYS A 78 2.22 27.01 -17.34
C LYS A 78 2.91 26.44 -18.58
N ASN A 79 2.73 25.15 -18.85
CA ASN A 79 3.29 24.42 -19.98
C ASN A 79 2.26 23.40 -20.48
N CYS A 80 1.58 23.73 -21.58
CA CYS A 80 0.53 22.91 -22.16
C CYS A 80 1.02 21.54 -22.69
N ARG A 81 2.34 21.33 -22.79
CA ARG A 81 2.96 20.07 -23.22
C ARG A 81 3.23 19.11 -22.06
N ALA A 82 3.03 19.54 -20.81
CA ALA A 82 3.22 18.70 -19.62
C ALA A 82 1.99 17.78 -19.40
N PHE A 83 1.82 16.75 -20.24
CA PHE A 83 0.65 15.88 -20.20
C PHE A 83 0.51 15.16 -18.86
N PHE A 84 -0.71 15.16 -18.32
CA PHE A 84 -0.99 14.48 -17.06
C PHE A 84 -1.39 13.03 -17.26
N THR A 85 -0.76 12.15 -16.48
CA THR A 85 -1.11 10.74 -16.36
C THR A 85 -1.42 10.42 -14.89
N PRO A 86 -2.62 9.92 -14.55
CA PRO A 86 -2.96 9.54 -13.18
C PRO A 86 -2.18 8.29 -12.75
N CYS A 87 -1.87 8.17 -11.46
CA CYS A 87 -1.20 7.00 -10.92
C CYS A 87 -2.09 5.75 -11.00
N GLY A 88 -1.71 4.78 -11.84
CA GLY A 88 -2.39 3.50 -12.00
C GLY A 88 -2.41 2.68 -10.71
N SER A 89 -1.30 2.62 -9.99
CA SER A 89 -1.19 1.92 -8.70
C SER A 89 -2.14 2.49 -7.64
N HIS A 90 -2.31 3.81 -7.61
CA HIS A 90 -3.26 4.44 -6.70
C HIS A 90 -4.71 4.16 -7.11
N SER A 91 -5.02 4.18 -8.42
CA SER A 91 -6.35 3.78 -8.91
C SER A 91 -6.70 2.35 -8.52
N LEU A 92 -5.78 1.39 -8.75
CA LEU A 92 -5.95 0.00 -8.35
C LEU A 92 -6.19 -0.12 -6.84
N ASN A 93 -5.38 0.58 -6.03
CA ASN A 93 -5.53 0.60 -4.59
C ASN A 93 -6.90 1.12 -4.12
N LEU A 94 -7.41 2.20 -4.72
CA LEU A 94 -8.75 2.72 -4.41
C LEU A 94 -9.85 1.71 -4.75
N THR A 95 -9.77 1.06 -5.92
CA THR A 95 -10.73 0.02 -6.30
C THR A 95 -10.72 -1.14 -5.30
N LEU A 96 -9.55 -1.58 -4.84
CA LEU A 96 -9.44 -2.65 -3.83
C LEU A 96 -10.00 -2.22 -2.47
N CYS A 97 -9.76 -0.97 -2.06
CA CYS A 97 -10.38 -0.37 -0.88
C CYS A 97 -11.90 -0.47 -0.95
N ASP A 98 -12.48 -0.03 -2.06
CA ASP A 98 -13.93 0.01 -2.23
C ASP A 98 -14.54 -1.40 -2.26
N ILE A 99 -13.90 -2.35 -2.97
CA ILE A 99 -14.34 -3.74 -3.02
C ILE A 99 -14.33 -4.36 -1.62
N ALA A 100 -13.22 -4.29 -0.89
CA ALA A 100 -13.14 -4.88 0.45
C ALA A 100 -14.10 -4.21 1.43
N ASN A 101 -14.28 -2.89 1.32
CA ASN A 101 -15.20 -2.14 2.18
C ASN A 101 -16.67 -2.25 1.76
N SER A 102 -16.99 -2.84 0.62
CA SER A 102 -18.37 -3.12 0.23
C SER A 102 -18.90 -4.41 0.89
N CYS A 103 -18.03 -5.29 1.38
CA CYS A 103 -18.39 -6.59 1.94
C CYS A 103 -18.24 -6.63 3.46
N GLY A 104 -19.33 -6.92 4.19
CA GLY A 104 -19.31 -7.05 5.65
C GLY A 104 -18.35 -8.14 6.13
N LYS A 105 -18.44 -9.35 5.54
CA LYS A 105 -17.55 -10.48 5.87
C LYS A 105 -16.08 -10.16 5.67
N ALA A 106 -15.75 -9.38 4.63
CA ALA A 106 -14.39 -8.93 4.39
C ALA A 106 -13.90 -7.99 5.50
N LYS A 107 -14.72 -7.03 5.90
CA LYS A 107 -14.40 -6.11 7.01
C LYS A 107 -14.16 -6.88 8.30
N ASP A 108 -15.03 -7.84 8.62
CA ASP A 108 -14.92 -8.64 9.83
C ASP A 108 -13.64 -9.49 9.81
N PHE A 109 -13.36 -10.17 8.70
CA PHE A 109 -12.13 -10.93 8.49
C PHE A 109 -10.87 -10.06 8.72
N PHE A 110 -10.77 -8.90 8.06
CA PHE A 110 -9.63 -8.01 8.26
C PHE A 110 -9.60 -7.39 9.67
N GLY A 111 -10.75 -7.19 10.30
CA GLY A 111 -10.86 -6.81 11.70
C GLY A 111 -10.19 -7.84 12.63
N VAL A 112 -10.43 -9.14 12.39
CA VAL A 112 -9.78 -10.23 13.14
C VAL A 112 -8.27 -10.22 12.93
N ILE A 113 -7.79 -10.14 11.68
CA ILE A 113 -6.35 -10.06 11.37
C ILE A 113 -5.69 -8.89 12.13
N GLN A 114 -6.32 -7.73 12.16
CA GLN A 114 -5.81 -6.56 12.88
C GLN A 114 -5.83 -6.76 14.40
N ARG A 115 -6.86 -7.41 14.96
CA ARG A 115 -6.95 -7.70 16.40
C ARG A 115 -5.82 -8.64 16.84
N ILE A 116 -5.55 -9.69 16.06
CA ILE A 116 -4.44 -10.62 16.32
C ILE A 116 -3.12 -9.85 16.38
N TYR A 117 -2.81 -9.03 15.38
CA TYR A 117 -1.59 -8.20 15.39
C TYR A 117 -1.53 -7.28 16.61
N THR A 118 -2.62 -6.57 16.89
CA THR A 118 -2.70 -5.58 17.98
C THR A 118 -2.48 -6.19 19.36
N ILE A 119 -2.94 -7.43 19.59
CA ILE A 119 -2.67 -8.15 20.85
C ILE A 119 -1.16 -8.29 21.08
N PHE A 120 -0.40 -8.69 20.07
CA PHE A 120 1.03 -8.89 20.25
C PHE A 120 1.78 -7.54 20.26
N ALA A 121 1.46 -6.64 19.34
CA ALA A 121 2.19 -5.38 19.15
C ALA A 121 2.07 -4.41 20.34
N ASN A 122 0.97 -4.47 21.09
CA ASN A 122 0.73 -3.56 22.22
C ASN A 122 1.49 -3.95 23.50
N SER A 123 2.38 -4.94 23.50
CA SER A 123 3.22 -5.27 24.65
C SER A 123 4.48 -5.98 24.22
N THR A 124 5.63 -5.52 24.69
CA THR A 124 6.92 -6.18 24.46
C THR A 124 6.95 -7.61 25.01
N LYS A 125 6.26 -7.89 26.12
CA LYS A 125 6.12 -9.24 26.68
C LYS A 125 5.33 -10.16 25.76
N ARG A 126 4.20 -9.69 25.23
CA ARG A 126 3.36 -10.46 24.29
C ARG A 126 4.07 -10.64 22.94
N TRP A 127 4.78 -9.61 22.48
CA TRP A 127 5.62 -9.72 21.29
C TRP A 127 6.72 -10.78 21.45
N LYS A 128 7.32 -10.89 22.64
CA LYS A 128 8.28 -11.96 22.93
C LYS A 128 7.63 -13.35 22.80
N ILE A 129 6.43 -13.54 23.37
CA ILE A 129 5.66 -14.78 23.22
C ILE A 129 5.42 -15.10 21.73
N LEU A 130 5.07 -14.10 20.92
CA LEU A 130 4.91 -14.27 19.48
C LEU A 130 6.19 -14.81 18.84
N LEU A 131 7.33 -14.17 19.10
CA LEU A 131 8.62 -14.59 18.51
C LEU A 131 9.09 -15.97 18.97
N GLU A 132 8.75 -16.37 20.20
CA GLU A 132 9.07 -17.70 20.74
C GLU A 132 8.24 -18.81 20.07
N ASN A 133 7.02 -18.50 19.63
CA ASN A 133 6.12 -19.47 19.01
C ASN A 133 6.13 -19.42 17.47
N VAL A 134 6.38 -18.25 16.88
CA VAL A 134 6.23 -17.97 15.44
C VAL A 134 7.57 -17.48 14.87
N PRO A 135 8.50 -18.38 14.50
CA PRO A 135 9.87 -18.01 14.14
C PRO A 135 10.02 -17.50 12.70
N ASP A 136 9.16 -17.89 11.75
CA ASP A 136 9.44 -17.68 10.33
C ASP A 136 8.88 -16.36 9.78
N LEU A 137 7.56 -16.15 9.88
CA LEU A 137 6.89 -14.95 9.36
C LEU A 137 6.32 -14.10 10.50
N THR A 138 6.88 -12.91 10.70
CA THR A 138 6.37 -11.97 11.69
C THR A 138 5.02 -11.39 11.26
N LEU A 139 4.10 -11.28 12.22
CA LEU A 139 2.80 -10.62 12.02
C LEU A 139 2.98 -9.14 11.64
N LYS A 140 2.15 -8.66 10.72
CA LYS A 140 2.19 -7.28 10.22
C LYS A 140 0.85 -6.56 10.40
N PRO A 141 0.86 -5.25 10.71
CA PRO A 141 -0.37 -4.47 10.77
C PRO A 141 -1.01 -4.39 9.39
N LEU A 142 -2.33 -4.23 9.34
CA LEU A 142 -2.98 -3.90 8.08
C LEU A 142 -2.63 -2.47 7.67
N SER A 143 -2.22 -2.30 6.42
CA SER A 143 -2.03 -0.97 5.87
C SER A 143 -3.38 -0.30 5.59
N SER A 144 -3.57 0.92 6.07
CA SER A 144 -4.74 1.75 5.76
C SER A 144 -4.67 2.34 4.35
N THR A 145 -3.46 2.57 3.82
CA THR A 145 -3.24 3.32 2.58
C THR A 145 -2.80 2.46 1.39
N ARG A 146 -2.24 1.27 1.63
CA ARG A 146 -1.74 0.35 0.60
C ARG A 146 -2.36 -1.04 0.76
N TRP A 147 -3.54 -1.22 0.17
CA TRP A 147 -4.36 -2.42 0.34
C TRP A 147 -3.58 -3.68 -0.05
N GLU A 148 -2.90 -3.67 -1.19
CA GLU A 148 -2.16 -4.83 -1.69
C GLU A 148 -1.11 -5.36 -0.70
N SER A 149 -0.59 -4.50 0.19
CA SER A 149 0.40 -4.88 1.20
C SER A 149 -0.17 -5.75 2.32
N ARG A 150 -1.50 -5.76 2.50
CA ARG A 150 -2.19 -6.62 3.47
C ARG A 150 -2.02 -8.11 3.14
N VAL A 151 -1.59 -8.47 1.92
CA VAL A 151 -1.16 -9.84 1.59
C VAL A 151 -0.13 -10.36 2.61
N GLU A 152 0.75 -9.50 3.11
CA GLU A 152 1.79 -9.90 4.05
C GLU A 152 1.21 -10.22 5.43
N SER A 153 0.21 -9.47 5.88
CA SER A 153 -0.52 -9.74 7.12
C SER A 153 -1.28 -11.06 7.05
N VAL A 154 -1.94 -11.30 5.91
CA VAL A 154 -2.68 -12.55 5.65
C VAL A 154 -1.72 -13.73 5.53
N LYS A 155 -0.61 -13.56 4.81
CA LYS A 155 0.45 -14.57 4.61
C LYS A 155 1.03 -15.06 5.93
N ALA A 156 1.37 -14.14 6.83
CA ALA A 156 1.99 -14.48 8.12
C ALA A 156 1.08 -15.37 8.98
N ILE A 157 -0.24 -15.17 8.92
CA ILE A 157 -1.20 -15.99 9.66
C ILE A 157 -1.52 -17.29 8.90
N ARG A 158 -1.75 -17.22 7.58
CA ARG A 158 -2.10 -18.39 6.75
C ARG A 158 -1.10 -19.54 6.89
N PHE A 159 0.18 -19.24 6.84
CA PHE A 159 1.22 -20.27 6.83
C PHE A 159 1.70 -20.69 8.22
N GLN A 160 1.20 -20.07 9.30
CA GLN A 160 1.61 -20.35 10.67
C GLN A 160 0.42 -20.26 11.64
N ILE A 161 -0.76 -20.68 11.19
CA ILE A 161 -1.99 -20.47 11.96
C ILE A 161 -1.98 -21.24 13.28
N ALA A 162 -1.36 -22.41 13.30
CA ALA A 162 -1.25 -23.25 14.50
C ALA A 162 -0.35 -22.58 15.55
N GLU A 163 0.78 -22.04 15.12
CA GLU A 163 1.76 -21.34 15.93
C GLU A 163 1.20 -20.02 16.48
N VAL A 164 0.51 -19.24 15.62
CA VAL A 164 -0.19 -18.02 16.05
C VAL A 164 -1.28 -18.34 17.07
N ARG A 165 -2.00 -19.46 16.88
CA ARG A 165 -3.01 -19.92 17.82
C ARG A 165 -2.39 -20.29 19.16
N GLU A 166 -1.27 -21.00 19.18
CA GLU A 166 -0.57 -21.37 20.42
C GLU A 166 -0.06 -20.12 21.16
N ALA A 167 0.54 -19.18 20.43
CA ALA A 167 0.97 -17.90 20.98
C ALA A 167 -0.20 -17.14 21.66
N LEU A 168 -1.38 -17.13 21.04
CA LEU A 168 -2.58 -16.51 21.61
C LEU A 168 -3.09 -17.26 22.86
N LEU A 169 -3.03 -18.60 22.87
CA LEU A 169 -3.38 -19.39 24.06
C LEU A 169 -2.43 -19.08 25.22
N GLN A 170 -1.12 -19.02 24.96
CA GLN A 170 -0.11 -18.66 25.96
C GLN A 170 -0.34 -17.24 26.52
N VAL A 171 -0.66 -16.25 25.67
CA VAL A 171 -1.07 -14.91 26.13
C VAL A 171 -2.30 -15.00 27.04
N GLY A 172 -3.29 -15.82 26.68
CA GLY A 172 -4.49 -16.07 27.46
C GLY A 172 -4.27 -16.79 28.80
N GLU A 173 -3.08 -17.32 29.06
CA GLU A 173 -2.71 -18.02 30.30
C GLU A 173 -1.76 -17.21 31.17
N THR A 174 -0.91 -16.38 30.55
CA THR A 174 0.17 -15.66 31.23
C THR A 174 -0.14 -14.20 31.56
N ASP A 175 -1.10 -13.57 30.85
CA ASP A 175 -1.48 -12.18 31.11
C ASP A 175 -2.50 -12.10 32.27
N ASN A 176 -1.97 -12.11 33.50
CA ASN A 176 -2.76 -12.11 34.74
C ASN A 176 -3.33 -10.75 35.13
N ASP A 177 -2.74 -9.66 34.63
CA ASP A 177 -3.10 -8.29 35.04
C ASP A 177 -4.26 -7.71 34.22
N HIS A 178 -4.55 -8.29 33.04
CA HIS A 178 -5.54 -7.75 32.10
C HIS A 178 -6.59 -8.79 31.68
N SER A 179 -7.68 -8.89 32.47
CA SER A 179 -8.81 -9.79 32.19
C SER A 179 -9.39 -9.65 30.77
N LYS A 180 -9.40 -8.43 30.22
CA LYS A 180 -9.83 -8.14 28.84
C LYS A 180 -8.91 -8.80 27.80
N ILE A 181 -7.59 -8.64 27.93
CA ILE A 181 -6.61 -9.22 26.99
C ILE A 181 -6.66 -10.74 27.06
N ARG A 182 -6.78 -11.29 28.28
CA ARG A 182 -6.91 -12.73 28.50
C ARG A 182 -8.12 -13.32 27.78
N SER A 183 -9.27 -12.67 27.93
CA SER A 183 -10.52 -13.07 27.27
C SER A 183 -10.41 -12.95 25.75
N GLU A 184 -9.86 -11.84 25.27
CA GLU A 184 -9.73 -11.59 23.83
C GLU A 184 -8.78 -12.57 23.15
N ALA A 185 -7.61 -12.85 23.74
CA ALA A 185 -6.64 -13.80 23.21
C ALA A 185 -7.24 -15.22 23.14
N LYS A 186 -7.93 -15.66 24.19
CA LYS A 186 -8.66 -16.95 24.21
C LYS A 186 -9.77 -17.00 23.16
N SER A 187 -10.52 -15.91 22.98
CA SER A 187 -11.57 -15.82 21.97
C SER A 187 -10.99 -15.91 20.55
N LEU A 188 -9.93 -15.16 20.24
CA LEU A 188 -9.26 -15.23 18.94
C LEU A 188 -8.70 -16.63 18.66
N ALA A 189 -8.07 -17.27 19.65
CA ALA A 189 -7.48 -18.60 19.48
C ALA A 189 -8.51 -19.72 19.29
N LYS A 190 -9.63 -19.66 20.02
CA LYS A 190 -10.61 -20.76 20.06
C LYS A 190 -11.77 -20.57 19.10
N ASN A 191 -12.26 -19.34 18.98
CA ASN A 191 -13.45 -19.04 18.19
C ASN A 191 -13.04 -18.61 16.79
N GLU A 192 -12.13 -17.65 16.64
CA GLU A 192 -11.84 -17.05 15.32
C GLU A 192 -10.90 -17.94 14.50
N LEU A 193 -9.73 -18.31 15.02
CA LEU A 193 -8.76 -19.14 14.31
C LEU A 193 -9.21 -20.60 14.14
N GLY A 194 -10.23 -21.03 14.89
CA GLY A 194 -10.88 -22.34 14.76
C GLY A 194 -12.13 -22.32 13.89
N ASP A 195 -12.62 -21.15 13.49
CA ASP A 195 -13.85 -21.02 12.72
C ASP A 195 -13.62 -21.37 11.24
N PHE A 196 -14.53 -22.18 10.69
CA PHE A 196 -14.42 -22.64 9.32
C PHE A 196 -14.53 -21.48 8.32
N GLU A 197 -15.43 -20.52 8.56
CA GLU A 197 -15.62 -19.38 7.67
C GLU A 197 -14.37 -18.49 7.66
N PHE A 198 -13.73 -18.27 8.81
CA PHE A 198 -12.46 -17.56 8.90
C PHE A 198 -11.34 -18.28 8.15
N LEU A 199 -11.21 -19.60 8.29
CA LEU A 199 -10.19 -20.39 7.57
C LEU A 199 -10.38 -20.33 6.06
N VAL A 200 -11.61 -20.43 5.59
CA VAL A 200 -11.94 -20.29 4.15
C VAL A 200 -11.65 -18.87 3.67
N ALA A 201 -12.04 -17.84 4.44
CA ALA A 201 -11.73 -16.45 4.13
C ALA A 201 -10.22 -16.19 4.08
N LEU A 202 -9.45 -16.77 4.99
CA LEU A 202 -7.99 -16.68 5.03
C LEU A 202 -7.35 -17.24 3.75
N VAL A 203 -7.89 -18.37 3.26
CA VAL A 203 -7.43 -18.95 2.00
C VAL A 203 -7.79 -18.05 0.82
N ILE A 204 -9.07 -17.69 0.67
CA ILE A 204 -9.57 -16.86 -0.44
C ILE A 204 -8.84 -15.52 -0.52
N TRP A 205 -8.75 -14.81 0.60
CA TRP A 205 -8.11 -13.49 0.62
C TRP A 205 -6.62 -13.56 0.33
N TYR A 206 -5.92 -14.61 0.75
CA TYR A 206 -4.52 -14.77 0.36
C TYR A 206 -4.36 -14.93 -1.15
N GLU A 207 -5.17 -15.78 -1.80
CA GLU A 207 -5.08 -15.99 -3.26
C GLU A 207 -5.37 -14.70 -4.03
N ILE A 208 -6.44 -13.99 -3.64
CA ILE A 208 -6.80 -12.70 -4.25
C ILE A 208 -5.67 -11.69 -4.08
N LEU A 209 -5.21 -11.49 -2.83
CA LEU A 209 -4.22 -10.47 -2.52
C LEU A 209 -2.85 -10.81 -3.10
N TYR A 210 -2.51 -12.09 -3.25
CA TYR A 210 -1.27 -12.51 -3.92
C TYR A 210 -1.24 -12.05 -5.38
N ARG A 211 -2.33 -12.28 -6.13
CA ARG A 211 -2.45 -11.83 -7.53
C ARG A 211 -2.48 -10.31 -7.65
N VAL A 212 -3.24 -9.66 -6.79
CA VAL A 212 -3.30 -8.20 -6.71
C VAL A 212 -1.93 -7.58 -6.39
N ASN A 213 -1.19 -8.17 -5.44
CA ASN A 213 0.13 -7.69 -5.05
C ASN A 213 1.12 -7.82 -6.20
N TYR A 214 1.09 -8.94 -6.93
CA TYR A 214 1.92 -9.13 -8.12
C TYR A 214 1.71 -8.00 -9.14
N VAL A 215 0.45 -7.74 -9.52
CA VAL A 215 0.12 -6.68 -10.49
C VAL A 215 0.50 -5.30 -9.95
N SER A 216 0.19 -5.01 -8.69
CA SER A 216 0.55 -3.72 -8.07
C SER A 216 2.07 -3.49 -8.04
N LYS A 217 2.87 -4.53 -7.78
CA LYS A 217 4.34 -4.45 -7.85
C LYS A 217 4.85 -4.30 -9.27
N SER A 218 4.22 -4.98 -10.23
CA SER A 218 4.49 -4.79 -11.65
C SER A 218 4.32 -3.32 -12.04
N LEU A 219 3.17 -2.72 -11.72
CA LEU A 219 2.87 -1.30 -12.03
C LEU A 219 3.83 -0.28 -11.39
N GLN A 220 4.52 -0.66 -10.31
CA GLN A 220 5.49 0.19 -9.60
C GLN A 220 6.93 0.01 -10.11
N SER A 221 7.17 -0.88 -11.06
CA SER A 221 8.50 -1.11 -11.63
C SER A 221 8.98 0.10 -12.44
N HIS A 222 10.24 0.49 -12.27
CA HIS A 222 10.87 1.57 -13.06
C HIS A 222 10.90 1.25 -14.56
N ASN A 223 10.95 -0.03 -14.92
CA ASN A 223 10.93 -0.52 -16.31
C ASN A 223 9.51 -0.84 -16.81
N MET A 224 8.47 -0.47 -16.08
CA MET A 224 7.10 -0.72 -16.49
C MET A 224 6.79 0.03 -17.81
N VAL A 225 6.18 -0.70 -18.74
CA VAL A 225 5.69 -0.19 -20.03
C VAL A 225 4.17 -0.33 -20.11
N LEU A 226 3.52 0.59 -20.81
CA LEU A 226 2.07 0.77 -20.71
C LEU A 226 1.25 -0.42 -21.26
N ASP A 227 1.74 -1.06 -22.31
CA ASP A 227 1.14 -2.26 -22.90
C ASP A 227 1.13 -3.45 -21.93
N ILE A 228 2.25 -3.71 -21.26
CA ILE A 228 2.35 -4.75 -20.22
C ILE A 228 1.43 -4.40 -19.03
N ALA A 229 1.40 -3.14 -18.59
CA ALA A 229 0.50 -2.70 -17.53
C ALA A 229 -0.97 -2.97 -17.86
N ILE A 230 -1.39 -2.71 -19.11
CA ILE A 230 -2.76 -2.98 -19.57
C ILE A 230 -3.03 -4.49 -19.59
N GLU A 231 -2.08 -5.30 -20.04
CA GLU A 231 -2.21 -6.75 -20.06
C GLU A 231 -2.33 -7.33 -18.64
N ASP A 232 -1.51 -6.88 -17.70
CA ASP A 232 -1.53 -7.30 -16.29
C ASP A 232 -2.88 -6.97 -15.63
N ILE A 233 -3.42 -5.77 -15.88
CA ILE A 233 -4.74 -5.38 -15.38
C ILE A 233 -5.85 -6.22 -16.02
N ARG A 234 -5.77 -6.53 -17.32
CA ARG A 234 -6.74 -7.42 -17.99
C ARG A 234 -6.70 -8.82 -17.40
N LYS A 235 -5.51 -9.38 -17.17
CA LYS A 235 -5.34 -10.68 -16.51
C LYS A 235 -5.94 -10.67 -15.11
N LEU A 236 -5.75 -9.59 -14.36
CA LEU A 236 -6.35 -9.45 -13.03
C LEU A 236 -7.88 -9.39 -13.10
N ILE A 237 -8.44 -8.67 -14.06
CA ILE A 237 -9.90 -8.62 -14.28
C ILE A 237 -10.46 -10.00 -14.62
N LEU A 238 -9.77 -10.79 -15.45
CA LEU A 238 -10.19 -12.15 -15.80
C LEU A 238 -10.04 -13.17 -14.66
N PHE A 239 -9.23 -12.86 -13.66
CA PHE A 239 -9.06 -13.71 -12.48
C PHE A 239 -10.24 -13.60 -11.51
N PHE A 240 -10.87 -12.43 -11.44
CA PHE A 240 -12.10 -12.22 -10.67
C PHE A 240 -13.32 -12.78 -11.40
#